data_AF-A0A2D2D571-F1
#
_entry.id   AF-A0A2D2D571-F1
#
_cell.length_a   1.000
_cell.length_b   1.000
_cell.length_c   1.000
_cell.angle_alpha   90.00
_cell.angle_beta   90.00
_cell.angle_gamma   90.00
#
_symmetry.space_group_name_H-M   'P 1'
#
loop_
_entity.id
_entity.type
_entity.pdbx_description
1 polymer ?
#
loop_
_entity_poly.entity_id
_entity_poly.type
_entity_poly.pdbx_seq_one_letter_code
_entity_poly.pdbx_strand_id
1 'polypeptide(L)'
;MTVKPQAKRDTLNVRVKPEDRSLIDRAARLLGKSRADFLLESARRAAHDVLLDQTLFKVSPQVYGEFIARLDAPPAPNERLRRTMATPAAWEK
;
A
#
# COMPACT_ATOMS: atom_id res chain seq x y z
N MET A 1 20.33 18.40 -11.81
CA MET A 1 19.01 19.00 -11.54
C MET A 1 17.93 17.95 -11.81
N THR A 2 17.50 17.23 -10.79
CA THR A 2 16.45 16.20 -10.91
C THR A 2 15.09 16.88 -10.84
N VAL A 3 14.40 16.94 -11.97
CA VAL A 3 13.03 17.45 -12.06
C VAL A 3 12.12 16.47 -11.30
N LYS A 4 11.54 16.92 -10.18
CA LYS A 4 10.40 16.22 -9.55
C LYS A 4 9.25 16.25 -10.55
N PRO A 5 8.69 15.10 -10.97
CA PRO A 5 7.51 15.13 -11.83
C PRO A 5 6.38 15.81 -11.05
N GLN A 6 5.88 16.91 -11.59
CA GLN A 6 4.70 17.56 -11.05
C GLN A 6 3.53 16.60 -11.29
N ALA A 7 2.98 16.05 -10.21
CA ALA A 7 1.91 15.07 -10.28
C ALA A 7 0.70 15.69 -11.01
N LYS A 8 0.50 15.28 -12.26
CA LYS A 8 -0.65 15.70 -13.06
C LYS A 8 -1.90 15.16 -12.36
N ARG A 9 -2.84 16.05 -12.04
CA ARG A 9 -4.12 15.66 -11.45
C ARG A 9 -5.03 15.17 -12.57
N ASP A 10 -5.48 13.93 -12.46
CA ASP A 10 -6.46 13.35 -13.37
C ASP A 10 -7.85 13.34 -12.72
N THR A 11 -8.89 13.58 -13.53
CA THR A 11 -10.28 13.61 -13.07
C THR A 11 -10.89 12.22 -13.12
N LEU A 12 -11.47 11.77 -12.00
CA LEU A 12 -12.23 10.52 -11.92
C LEU A 12 -13.73 10.80 -12.00
N ASN A 13 -14.38 10.35 -13.08
CA ASN A 13 -15.83 10.46 -13.25
C ASN A 13 -16.51 9.14 -12.85
N VAL A 14 -17.37 9.18 -11.83
CA VAL A 14 -18.10 8.00 -11.33
C VAL A 14 -19.60 8.27 -11.33
N ARG A 15 -20.38 7.33 -11.85
CA ARG A 15 -21.85 7.36 -11.76
C ARG A 15 -22.28 6.67 -10.46
N VAL A 16 -23.16 7.30 -9.70
CA VAL A 16 -23.66 6.81 -8.41
C VAL A 16 -25.17 6.95 -8.34
N LYS A 17 -25.84 6.03 -7.63
CA LYS A 17 -27.27 6.17 -7.35
C LYS A 17 -27.51 7.31 -6.34
N PRO A 18 -28.71 7.92 -6.33
CA PRO A 18 -29.03 8.98 -5.38
C PRO A 18 -28.87 8.54 -3.91
N GLU A 19 -29.27 7.30 -3.60
CA GLU A 19 -29.18 6.71 -2.25
C GLU A 19 -27.73 6.61 -1.76
N ASP A 20 -26.83 6.07 -2.59
CA ASP A 20 -25.41 5.97 -2.29
C ASP A 20 -24.79 7.36 -2.09
N ARG A 21 -25.17 8.31 -2.95
CA ARG A 21 -24.72 9.70 -2.82
C ARG A 21 -25.14 10.30 -1.48
N SER A 22 -26.40 10.14 -1.08
CA SER A 22 -26.89 10.65 0.21
C SER A 22 -26.18 10.01 1.40
N LEU A 23 -25.90 8.71 1.34
CA LEU A 23 -25.13 7.99 2.36
C LEU A 23 -23.71 8.55 2.48
N ILE A 24 -23.00 8.70 1.35
CA ILE A 24 -21.65 9.25 1.28
C ILE A 24 -21.61 10.69 1.80
N ASP A 25 -22.55 11.54 1.37
CA ASP A 25 -22.61 12.94 1.79
C ASP A 25 -22.85 13.06 3.31
N ARG A 26 -23.58 12.13 3.93
CA ARG A 26 -23.76 12.08 5.39
C ARG A 26 -22.47 11.66 6.09
N ALA A 27 -21.79 10.63 5.60
CA ALA A 27 -20.53 10.16 6.18
C ALA A 27 -19.43 11.23 6.11
N ALA A 28 -19.30 11.90 4.96
CA ALA A 28 -18.34 12.99 4.77
C ALA A 28 -18.61 14.16 5.74
N ARG A 29 -19.88 14.53 5.92
CA ARG A 29 -20.31 15.58 6.87
C ARG A 29 -19.94 15.25 8.31
N LEU A 30 -20.13 14.02 8.77
CA LEU A 30 -19.77 13.60 10.13
C LEU A 30 -18.26 13.72 10.40
N LEU A 31 -17.44 13.61 9.36
CA LEU A 31 -15.98 13.74 9.45
C LEU A 31 -15.48 15.15 9.11
N GLY A 32 -16.36 16.10 8.82
CA GLY A 32 -16.00 17.46 8.41
C GLY A 32 -15.25 17.54 7.08
N LYS A 33 -15.43 16.54 6.20
CA LYS A 33 -14.72 16.43 4.91
C LYS A 33 -15.64 16.75 3.74
N SER A 34 -15.06 17.17 2.62
CA SER A 34 -15.81 17.22 1.36
C SER A 34 -16.11 15.79 0.88
N ARG A 35 -17.17 15.63 0.08
CA ARG A 35 -17.51 14.33 -0.54
C ARG A 35 -16.37 13.77 -1.38
N ALA A 36 -15.69 14.64 -2.14
CA ALA A 36 -14.59 14.23 -3.01
C ALA A 36 -13.40 13.72 -2.18
N ASP A 37 -13.05 14.43 -1.10
CA ASP A 37 -11.96 14.01 -0.21
C ASP A 37 -12.29 12.70 0.49
N PHE A 38 -13.52 12.57 1.01
CA PHE A 38 -13.98 11.34 1.66
C PHE A 38 -13.93 10.14 0.70
N LEU A 39 -14.40 10.32 -0.54
CA LEU A 39 -14.37 9.26 -1.55
C LEU A 39 -12.93 8.88 -1.93
N LEU A 40 -12.08 9.85 -2.18
CA LEU A 40 -10.69 9.60 -2.57
C LEU A 40 -9.91 8.88 -1.47
N GLU A 41 -10.07 9.31 -0.22
CA GLU A 41 -9.41 8.69 0.93
C GLU A 41 -9.93 7.27 1.17
N SER A 42 -11.24 7.08 1.11
CA SER A 42 -11.86 5.76 1.27
C SER A 42 -11.43 4.79 0.17
N ALA A 43 -11.42 5.25 -1.08
CA ALA A 43 -10.96 4.45 -2.22
C ALA A 43 -9.46 4.11 -2.12
N ARG A 44 -8.62 5.07 -1.67
CA ARG A 44 -7.20 4.81 -1.44
C ARG A 44 -6.98 3.77 -0.35
N ARG A 45 -7.69 3.89 0.77
CA ARG A 45 -7.59 2.92 1.86
C ARG A 45 -7.98 1.53 1.39
N ALA A 46 -9.13 1.40 0.73
CA ALA A 46 -9.58 0.13 0.17
C ALA A 46 -8.57 -0.45 -0.84
N ALA A 47 -7.97 0.40 -1.69
CA ALA A 47 -6.94 -0.05 -2.61
C ALA A 47 -5.68 -0.55 -1.90
N HIS A 48 -5.23 0.13 -0.83
CA HIS A 48 -4.09 -0.34 -0.03
C HIS A 48 -4.40 -1.67 0.65
N ASP A 49 -5.58 -1.81 1.26
CA ASP A 49 -5.98 -3.04 1.94
C ASP A 49 -5.97 -4.22 0.93
N VAL A 50 -6.54 -4.03 -0.26
CA VAL A 50 -6.52 -5.04 -1.33
C VAL A 50 -5.10 -5.39 -1.79
N LEU A 51 -4.20 -4.41 -1.90
CA LEU A 51 -2.80 -4.66 -2.29
C LEU A 51 -2.00 -5.33 -1.19
N LEU A 52 -2.27 -5.03 0.09
CA LEU A 52 -1.61 -5.65 1.23
C LEU A 52 -2.08 -7.08 1.46
N ASP A 53 -3.36 -7.35 1.21
CA ASP A 53 -3.94 -8.69 1.26
C ASP A 53 -3.51 -9.56 0.06
N GLN A 54 -2.73 -9.02 -0.89
CA GLN A 54 -2.26 -9.75 -2.04
C GLN A 54 -1.23 -10.83 -1.64
N THR A 55 -1.67 -12.08 -1.63
CA THR A 55 -0.81 -13.26 -1.35
C THR A 55 -0.13 -13.81 -2.60
N LEU A 56 -0.58 -13.43 -3.79
CA LEU A 56 -0.07 -13.92 -5.07
C LEU A 56 0.69 -12.81 -5.82
N PHE A 57 2.01 -12.96 -5.92
CA PHE A 57 2.87 -12.08 -6.70
C PHE A 57 3.10 -12.65 -8.10
N LYS A 58 2.63 -11.94 -9.13
CA LYS A 58 2.93 -12.29 -10.53
C LYS A 58 4.25 -11.64 -10.93
N VAL A 59 5.24 -12.46 -11.24
CA VAL A 59 6.57 -12.03 -11.68
C VAL A 59 6.91 -12.66 -13.03
N SER A 60 7.88 -12.09 -13.75
CA SER A 60 8.39 -12.72 -14.96
C SER A 60 9.15 -14.01 -14.63
N PRO A 61 9.29 -14.96 -15.58
CA PRO A 61 10.08 -16.17 -15.37
C PRO A 61 11.52 -15.90 -14.92
N GLN A 62 12.12 -14.80 -15.38
CA GLN A 62 13.48 -14.39 -15.00
C GLN A 62 13.56 -14.02 -13.52
N VAL A 63 12.65 -13.17 -13.05
CA VAL A 63 12.60 -12.76 -11.64
C VAL A 63 12.30 -13.96 -10.74
N TYR A 64 11.43 -14.86 -11.19
CA TYR A 64 11.17 -16.11 -10.47
C TYR A 64 12.43 -16.96 -10.32
N GLY A 65 13.21 -17.14 -11.39
CA GLY A 65 14.47 -17.88 -11.35
C GLY A 65 15.50 -17.26 -10.40
N GLU A 66 15.67 -15.93 -10.44
CA GLU A 66 16.55 -15.21 -9.50
C GLU A 66 16.10 -15.36 -8.05
N PHE A 67 14.79 -15.36 -7.81
CA PHE A 67 14.23 -15.53 -6.48
C PHE A 67 14.50 -16.93 -5.92
N ILE A 68 14.26 -17.99 -6.71
CA ILE A 68 14.57 -19.37 -6.31
C ILE A 68 16.07 -19.55 -6.05
N ALA A 69 16.94 -19.04 -6.94
CA ALA A 69 18.39 -19.13 -6.75
C ALA A 69 18.87 -18.48 -5.44
N ARG A 70 18.23 -17.39 -5.00
CA ARG A 70 18.53 -16.75 -3.70
C ARG A 70 17.98 -17.52 -2.51
N LEU A 71 16.85 -18.22 -2.67
CA LEU A 71 16.28 -19.06 -1.62
C LEU A 71 17.11 -20.33 -1.40
N ASP A 72 17.64 -20.93 -2.46
CA ASP A 72 18.46 -22.13 -2.39
C ASP A 72 19.91 -21.83 -1.94
N ALA A 73 20.34 -20.58 -2.02
CA ALA A 73 21.67 -20.16 -1.59
C ALA A 73 21.80 -20.26 -0.05
N PRO A 74 22.95 -20.69 0.48
CA PRO A 74 23.18 -20.70 1.91
C PRO A 74 23.06 -19.29 2.49
N PRO A 75 22.47 -19.13 3.70
CA PRO A 75 22.31 -17.82 4.29
C PRO A 75 23.68 -17.20 4.55
N ALA A 76 23.89 -16.00 4.02
CA ALA A 76 25.09 -15.19 4.25
C ALA A 76 24.73 -14.01 5.17
N PRO A 77 24.62 -14.22 6.50
CA PRO A 77 24.17 -13.17 7.41
C PRO A 77 25.20 -12.04 7.49
N ASN A 78 24.78 -10.85 7.06
CA ASN A 78 25.57 -9.63 7.17
C ASN A 78 25.63 -9.12 8.61
N GLU A 79 26.58 -8.21 8.90
CA GLU A 79 26.79 -7.66 10.23
C GLU A 79 25.52 -7.01 10.81
N ARG A 80 24.74 -6.33 9.97
CA ARG A 80 23.49 -5.67 10.38
C ARG A 80 22.45 -6.70 10.85
N LEU A 81 22.27 -7.79 10.11
CA LEU A 81 21.35 -8.87 10.47
C LEU A 81 21.76 -9.52 11.80
N ARG A 82 23.06 -9.80 11.98
CA ARG A 82 23.57 -10.36 13.25
C ARG A 82 23.30 -9.43 14.43
N ARG A 83 23.52 -8.14 14.26
CA ARG A 83 23.21 -7.13 15.29
C ARG A 83 21.72 -7.09 15.61
N THR A 84 20.85 -7.12 14.60
CA THR A 84 19.39 -7.14 14.80
C THR A 84 18.95 -8.39 15.57
N MET A 85 19.47 -9.57 15.22
CA MET A 85 19.11 -10.83 15.89
C MET A 85 19.60 -10.92 17.34
N ALA A 86 20.67 -10.19 17.68
CA ALA A 86 21.19 -10.10 19.06
C ALA A 86 20.60 -8.95 19.88
N THR A 87 19.76 -8.09 19.26
CA THR A 87 19.15 -6.96 19.96
C THR A 87 17.93 -7.45 20.74
N PRO A 88 17.86 -7.24 22.06
CA PRO A 88 16.70 -7.60 22.86
C PRO A 88 15.44 -6.93 22.31
N ALA A 89 14.32 -7.65 22.29
CA ALA A 89 13.07 -7.08 21.85
C ALA A 89 12.65 -5.92 22.77
N ALA A 90 12.10 -4.85 22.20
CA ALA A 90 11.80 -3.61 22.94
C ALA A 90 10.76 -3.80 24.06
N TRP A 91 10.03 -4.91 24.06
CA TRP A 91 8.98 -5.27 25.02
C TRP A 91 9.43 -6.31 26.06
N GLU A 92 10.68 -6.75 26.05
CA GLU A 92 11.25 -7.59 27.13
C GLU A 92 11.77 -6.75 28.31
N LYS A 93 11.19 -5.56 28.51
CA LYS A 93 11.41 -4.69 29.67
C LYS A 93 10.10 -4.47 30.42
#